data_AF-A0AAE1GKA1-F1
#
_entry.id   AF-A0AAE1GKA1-F1
#
_cell.length_a   1.000
_cell.length_b   1.000
_cell.length_c   1.000
_cell.angle_alpha   90.00
_cell.angle_beta   90.00
_cell.angle_gamma   90.00
#
_symmetry.space_group_name_H-M   'P 1'
#
loop_
_entity.id
_entity.type
_entity.pdbx_description
1 polymer ?
#
loop_
_entity_poly.entity_id
_entity_poly.type
_entity_poly.pdbx_seq_one_letter_code
_entity_poly.pdbx_strand_id
1 'polypeptide(L)'
;MGSPVDELCLVCHERDDGKVKWLKCLKCKLGGHSTCMRMTGLKSNASEVNWVCDPCALVIKSEVHLREEINVMTDGVTLAVEEAVSVQSGQVERDGMNWAEVVSRCRKRKRTQKNKNLLIIKAKGSKKAVDMKKEVEELLSDVQIMDSKFTNKGNIVINLESEEKRNAAQNKLHEVGNLIVSNGKRWDPKIMVCNVARNEDKESLIEEIIVRNNLESIDGVINKIKIVSERPAAGGTVHYVLKCDPEVRARIHGMNDKLKLKWGVHQVYDHYFPLLCYHCLKFGHKSDSCQCKVKGHAPH
;
A
#
# COMPACT_ATOMS: atom_id res chain seq x y z
N MET A 1 -37.91 -27.00 -48.20
CA MET A 1 -38.53 -28.05 -47.37
C MET A 1 -37.51 -29.17 -47.26
N GLY A 2 -36.85 -29.33 -46.11
CA GLY A 2 -35.86 -30.39 -45.92
C GLY A 2 -36.57 -31.74 -45.95
N SER A 3 -35.98 -32.73 -46.65
CA SER A 3 -36.47 -34.11 -46.59
C SER A 3 -36.54 -34.54 -45.13
N PRO A 4 -37.65 -35.16 -44.67
CA PRO A 4 -37.71 -35.71 -43.32
C PRO A 4 -36.55 -36.68 -43.17
N VAL A 5 -35.65 -36.41 -42.22
CA VAL A 5 -34.60 -37.35 -41.84
C VAL A 5 -35.34 -38.61 -41.39
N ASP A 6 -35.03 -39.75 -42.01
CA ASP A 6 -35.66 -41.02 -41.68
C ASP A 6 -35.42 -41.33 -40.19
N GLU A 7 -36.40 -41.04 -39.34
CA GLU A 7 -36.31 -41.29 -37.91
C GLU A 7 -36.47 -42.79 -37.65
N LEU A 8 -35.40 -43.45 -37.21
CA LEU A 8 -35.41 -44.86 -36.80
C LEU A 8 -35.70 -44.97 -35.31
N CYS A 9 -36.44 -46.01 -34.93
CA CYS A 9 -36.77 -46.29 -33.53
C CYS A 9 -35.48 -46.60 -32.76
N LEU A 10 -35.28 -45.93 -31.63
CA LEU A 10 -34.07 -46.10 -30.81
C LEU A 10 -33.86 -47.53 -30.29
N VAL A 11 -34.90 -48.36 -30.25
CA VAL A 11 -34.83 -49.73 -29.70
C VAL A 11 -34.79 -50.80 -30.78
N CYS A 12 -35.70 -50.77 -31.76
CA CYS A 12 -35.75 -51.80 -32.82
C CYS A 12 -35.08 -51.39 -34.13
N HIS A 13 -34.65 -50.13 -34.27
CA HIS A 13 -34.07 -49.57 -35.50
C HIS A 13 -34.96 -49.64 -36.75
N GLU A 14 -36.27 -49.84 -36.56
CA GLU A 14 -37.26 -49.79 -37.64
C GLU A 14 -37.86 -48.39 -37.78
N ARG A 15 -38.39 -48.08 -38.97
CA ARG A 15 -39.10 -46.83 -39.26
C ARG A 15 -40.49 -46.85 -38.62
N ASP A 16 -41.03 -45.67 -38.34
CA ASP A 16 -42.42 -45.53 -37.91
C ASP A 16 -43.37 -45.99 -39.04
N ASP A 17 -44.14 -47.04 -38.77
CA ASP A 17 -45.14 -47.59 -39.69
C ASP A 17 -46.55 -47.05 -39.41
N GLY A 18 -46.70 -46.18 -38.41
CA GLY A 18 -47.97 -45.58 -37.98
C GLY A 18 -48.92 -46.53 -37.26
N LYS A 19 -48.56 -47.81 -37.05
CA LYS A 19 -49.44 -48.77 -36.35
C LYS A 19 -49.41 -48.59 -34.84
N VAL A 20 -48.30 -48.08 -34.31
CA VAL A 20 -48.09 -47.82 -32.88
C VAL A 20 -47.69 -46.37 -32.66
N LYS A 21 -48.00 -45.83 -31.50
CA LYS A 21 -47.74 -44.41 -31.21
C LYS A 21 -46.25 -44.13 -31.15
N TRP A 22 -45.77 -43.18 -31.95
CA TRP A 22 -44.40 -42.67 -31.88
C TRP A 22 -44.22 -41.70 -30.72
N LEU A 23 -43.18 -41.88 -29.92
CA LEU A 23 -42.83 -41.00 -28.81
C LEU A 23 -41.48 -40.35 -29.08
N LYS A 24 -41.38 -39.02 -28.92
CA LYS A 24 -40.11 -38.28 -29.03
C LYS A 24 -39.63 -37.87 -27.65
N CYS A 25 -38.37 -38.18 -27.35
CA CYS A 25 -37.73 -37.75 -26.12
C CYS A 25 -37.56 -36.22 -26.14
N LEU A 26 -38.03 -35.54 -25.10
CA LEU A 26 -37.92 -34.08 -25.01
C LEU A 26 -36.47 -33.57 -25.03
N LYS A 27 -35.52 -34.34 -24.48
CA LYS A 27 -34.10 -33.94 -24.34
C LYS A 27 -33.29 -34.27 -25.59
N CYS A 28 -33.15 -35.55 -25.96
CA CYS A 28 -32.31 -35.95 -27.09
C CYS A 28 -33.00 -35.91 -28.46
N LYS A 29 -34.32 -35.62 -28.51
CA LYS A 29 -35.15 -35.61 -29.72
C LYS A 29 -35.27 -36.96 -30.45
N LEU A 30 -34.65 -38.02 -29.95
CA LEU A 30 -34.77 -39.37 -30.52
C LEU A 30 -36.18 -39.92 -30.29
N GLY A 31 -36.67 -40.64 -31.29
CA GLY A 31 -38.00 -41.24 -31.31
C GLY A 31 -37.99 -42.74 -31.08
N GLY A 32 -39.15 -43.29 -30.72
CA GLY A 32 -39.38 -44.73 -30.78
C GLY A 32 -40.82 -45.11 -30.56
N HIS A 33 -41.15 -46.35 -30.94
CA HIS A 33 -42.47 -46.92 -30.76
C HIS A 33 -42.82 -47.03 -29.27
N SER A 34 -44.04 -46.65 -28.89
CA SER A 34 -44.53 -46.73 -27.51
C SER A 34 -44.39 -48.14 -26.93
N THR A 35 -44.60 -49.17 -27.74
CA THR A 35 -44.44 -50.58 -27.36
C THR A 35 -42.98 -50.95 -27.10
N CYS A 36 -42.06 -50.52 -27.96
CA CYS A 36 -40.63 -50.71 -27.76
C CYS A 36 -40.12 -50.00 -26.49
N MET A 37 -40.72 -48.86 -26.14
CA MET A 37 -40.43 -48.10 -24.92
C MET A 37 -41.21 -48.62 -23.70
N ARG A 38 -41.93 -49.75 -23.82
CA ARG A 38 -42.74 -50.37 -22.77
C ARG A 38 -43.80 -49.43 -22.15
N MET A 39 -44.25 -48.45 -22.90
CA MET A 39 -45.30 -47.52 -22.49
C MET A 39 -46.66 -48.16 -22.77
N THR A 40 -47.37 -48.57 -21.72
CA THR A 40 -48.74 -49.11 -21.81
C THR A 40 -49.77 -48.05 -21.43
N GLY A 41 -51.01 -48.17 -21.93
CA GLY A 41 -52.13 -47.32 -21.51
C GLY A 41 -52.16 -45.90 -22.09
N LEU A 42 -51.37 -45.60 -23.12
CA LEU A 42 -51.45 -44.31 -23.81
C LEU A 42 -52.77 -44.18 -24.57
N LYS A 43 -53.66 -43.28 -24.11
CA LYS A 43 -54.90 -42.96 -24.85
C LYS A 43 -54.55 -42.40 -26.23
N SER A 44 -55.29 -42.84 -27.25
CA SER A 44 -55.14 -42.44 -28.66
C SER A 44 -55.21 -40.92 -28.90
N ASN A 45 -55.80 -40.18 -27.96
CA ASN A 45 -56.14 -38.78 -28.13
C ASN A 45 -55.16 -37.81 -27.44
N ALA A 46 -54.12 -38.31 -26.75
CA ALA A 46 -53.13 -37.46 -26.11
C ALA A 46 -52.11 -36.98 -27.17
N SER A 47 -52.36 -35.84 -27.81
CA SER A 47 -51.50 -35.28 -28.86
C SER A 47 -50.12 -34.85 -28.34
N GLU A 48 -49.95 -34.67 -27.02
CA GLU A 48 -48.68 -34.26 -26.43
C GLU A 48 -48.43 -35.02 -25.13
N VAL A 49 -47.53 -36.01 -25.19
CA VAL A 49 -47.01 -36.66 -23.98
C VAL A 49 -45.56 -36.23 -23.83
N ASN A 50 -45.27 -35.50 -22.75
CA ASN A 50 -43.93 -35.13 -22.36
C ASN A 50 -43.17 -36.37 -21.89
N TRP A 51 -42.50 -37.05 -22.82
CA TRP A 51 -41.73 -38.25 -22.54
C TRP A 51 -40.23 -37.97 -22.61
N VAL A 52 -39.48 -38.63 -21.72
CA VAL A 52 -38.01 -38.58 -21.67
C VAL A 52 -37.53 -40.03 -21.64
N CYS A 53 -36.60 -40.39 -22.52
CA CYS A 53 -36.05 -41.75 -22.56
C CYS A 53 -35.19 -42.05 -21.32
N ASP A 54 -35.07 -43.33 -20.95
CA ASP A 54 -34.34 -43.76 -19.75
C ASP A 54 -32.90 -43.21 -19.68
N PRO A 55 -32.09 -43.22 -20.76
CA PRO A 55 -30.76 -42.61 -20.73
C PRO A 55 -30.79 -41.12 -20.39
N CYS A 56 -31.74 -40.37 -20.97
CA CYS A 56 -31.89 -38.94 -20.66
C CYS A 56 -32.41 -38.70 -19.23
N ALA A 57 -33.28 -39.58 -18.72
CA ALA A 57 -33.77 -39.50 -17.36
C ALA A 57 -32.66 -39.76 -16.33
N LEU A 58 -31.75 -40.69 -16.61
CA LEU A 58 -30.56 -40.94 -15.78
C LEU A 58 -29.63 -39.72 -15.74
N VAL A 59 -29.37 -39.09 -16.89
CA VAL A 59 -28.56 -37.87 -16.95
C VAL A 59 -29.22 -36.73 -16.17
N ILE A 60 -30.54 -36.55 -16.29
CA ILE A 60 -31.27 -35.53 -15.52
C ILE A 60 -31.16 -35.80 -14.02
N LYS A 61 -31.29 -37.06 -13.57
CA LYS A 61 -31.13 -37.41 -12.15
C LYS A 61 -29.72 -37.09 -11.64
N SER A 62 -28.68 -37.39 -12.41
CA SER A 62 -27.31 -37.02 -12.03
C SER A 62 -27.07 -35.51 -12.01
N GLU A 63 -27.66 -34.77 -12.95
CA GLU A 63 -27.56 -33.30 -12.99
C GLU A 63 -28.24 -32.65 -11.77
N VAL A 64 -29.39 -33.19 -11.33
CA VAL A 64 -30.08 -32.71 -10.13
C VAL A 64 -29.25 -32.97 -8.87
N HIS A 65 -28.69 -34.18 -8.74
CA HIS A 65 -27.85 -34.51 -7.59
C HIS A 65 -26.58 -33.64 -7.51
N LEU A 66 -25.89 -33.42 -8.63
CA LEU A 66 -24.72 -32.53 -8.69
C LEU A 66 -25.08 -31.08 -8.32
N ARG A 67 -26.26 -30.60 -8.68
CA ARG A 67 -26.72 -29.26 -8.29
C ARG A 67 -26.98 -29.17 -6.79
N GLU A 68 -27.55 -30.20 -6.18
CA GLU A 68 -27.75 -30.26 -4.73
C GLU A 68 -26.41 -30.25 -3.99
N GLU A 69 -25.41 -31.03 -4.45
CA GLU A 69 -24.06 -31.02 -3.86
C GLU A 69 -23.37 -29.65 -4.00
N ILE A 70 -23.49 -29.00 -5.17
CA ILE A 70 -22.94 -27.65 -5.39
C ILE A 70 -23.60 -26.64 -4.45
N ASN A 71 -24.92 -26.69 -4.28
CA ASN A 71 -25.64 -25.78 -3.39
C ASN A 71 -25.18 -25.92 -1.93
N VAL A 72 -24.99 -27.16 -1.45
CA VAL A 72 -24.48 -27.42 -0.10
C VAL A 72 -23.06 -26.85 0.08
N MET A 73 -22.20 -26.98 -0.92
CA MET A 73 -20.86 -26.39 -0.88
C MET A 73 -20.88 -24.86 -0.89
N THR A 74 -21.76 -24.23 -1.67
CA THR A 74 -21.87 -22.76 -1.70
C THR A 74 -22.41 -22.18 -0.39
N ASP A 75 -23.33 -22.87 0.27
CA ASP A 75 -23.86 -22.47 1.58
C ASP A 75 -22.78 -22.58 2.67
N GLY A 76 -21.92 -23.60 2.61
CA GLY A 76 -20.76 -23.71 3.51
C GLY A 76 -19.73 -22.57 3.32
N VAL A 77 -19.47 -22.17 2.07
CA VAL A 77 -18.52 -21.08 1.77
C VAL A 77 -19.06 -19.73 2.21
N THR A 78 -20.36 -19.45 2.02
CA THR A 78 -20.97 -18.18 2.42
C THR A 78 -20.92 -17.99 3.94
N LEU A 79 -21.24 -19.01 4.72
CA LEU A 79 -21.12 -18.97 6.18
C LEU A 79 -19.67 -18.72 6.64
N ALA A 80 -18.69 -19.39 6.03
CA ALA A 80 -17.28 -19.18 6.37
C ALA A 80 -16.78 -17.76 6.04
N VAL A 81 -17.28 -17.17 4.95
CA VAL A 81 -16.97 -15.78 4.58
C VAL A 81 -17.61 -14.79 5.55
N GLU A 82 -18.86 -15.00 5.96
CA GLU A 82 -19.53 -14.14 6.95
C GLU A 82 -18.83 -14.18 8.32
N GLU A 83 -18.41 -15.36 8.78
CA GLU A 83 -17.65 -15.50 10.02
C GLU A 83 -16.29 -14.78 9.94
N ALA A 84 -15.56 -14.93 8.83
CA ALA A 84 -14.30 -14.24 8.62
C ALA A 84 -14.46 -12.71 8.59
N VAL A 85 -15.51 -12.19 7.94
CA VAL A 85 -15.84 -10.75 7.91
C VAL A 85 -16.20 -10.23 9.31
N SER A 86 -16.94 -11.01 10.10
CA SER A 86 -17.30 -10.67 11.49
C SER A 86 -16.06 -10.59 12.39
N VAL A 87 -15.15 -11.57 12.30
CA VAL A 87 -13.87 -11.57 13.06
C VAL A 87 -13.00 -10.37 12.65
N GLN A 88 -12.93 -10.06 11.36
CA GLN A 88 -12.11 -8.96 10.85
C GLN A 88 -12.69 -7.59 11.25
N SER A 89 -14.02 -7.42 11.23
CA SER A 89 -14.67 -6.19 11.70
C SER A 89 -14.53 -5.98 13.22
N GLY A 90 -14.64 -7.04 14.02
CA GLY A 90 -14.40 -6.98 15.47
C GLY A 90 -12.96 -6.68 15.87
N GLN A 91 -11.97 -7.00 15.03
CA GLN A 91 -10.57 -6.56 15.21
C GLN A 91 -10.37 -5.08 14.83
N VAL A 92 -11.10 -4.57 13.84
CA VAL A 92 -10.99 -3.16 13.39
C VAL A 92 -11.52 -2.19 14.46
N GLU A 93 -12.51 -2.58 15.27
CA GLU A 93 -13.03 -1.72 16.34
C GLU A 93 -12.12 -1.60 17.57
N ARG A 94 -11.29 -2.61 17.88
CA ARG A 94 -10.38 -2.55 19.06
C ARG A 94 -9.19 -1.61 18.87
N ASP A 95 -8.82 -1.32 17.63
CA ASP A 95 -7.73 -0.39 17.27
C ASP A 95 -8.28 0.91 16.68
N GLY A 96 -9.38 1.44 17.24
CA GLY A 96 -10.09 2.67 16.85
C GLY A 96 -9.28 3.99 16.89
N MET A 97 -8.02 3.98 16.50
CA MET A 97 -7.32 5.15 16.00
C MET A 97 -7.62 5.30 14.51
N ASN A 98 -8.54 6.21 14.21
CA ASN A 98 -8.75 6.69 12.85
C ASN A 98 -7.41 7.18 12.27
N TRP A 99 -6.98 6.62 11.14
CA TRP A 99 -5.73 7.02 10.47
C TRP A 99 -5.69 8.52 10.17
N ALA A 100 -6.82 9.15 9.87
CA ALA A 100 -6.91 10.60 9.72
C ALA A 100 -6.61 11.32 11.04
N GLU A 101 -7.02 10.77 12.19
CA GLU A 101 -6.64 11.30 13.51
C GLU A 101 -5.15 11.10 13.81
N VAL A 102 -4.57 9.94 13.49
CA VAL A 102 -3.12 9.67 13.65
C VAL A 102 -2.31 10.65 12.80
N VAL A 103 -2.67 10.81 11.53
CA VAL A 103 -2.07 11.79 10.62
C VAL A 103 -2.28 13.21 11.14
N SER A 104 -3.48 13.54 11.64
CA SER A 104 -3.77 14.86 12.22
C SER A 104 -2.96 15.13 13.49
N ARG A 105 -2.73 14.15 14.36
CA ARG A 105 -1.90 14.30 15.57
C ARG A 105 -0.43 14.47 15.21
N CYS A 106 0.05 13.71 14.23
CA CYS A 106 1.38 13.90 13.63
C CYS A 106 1.51 15.28 12.98
N ARG A 107 0.47 15.78 12.30
CA ARG A 107 0.42 17.12 11.68
C ARG A 107 0.22 18.25 12.69
N LYS A 108 -0.54 18.08 13.77
CA LYS A 108 -0.76 19.06 14.85
C LYS A 108 0.48 19.20 15.73
N ARG A 109 1.26 18.13 15.87
CA ARG A 109 2.67 18.17 16.29
C ARG A 109 3.62 18.35 15.11
N LYS A 110 3.22 19.05 14.05
CA LYS A 110 4.16 19.99 13.44
C LYS A 110 4.52 20.92 14.59
N ARG A 111 5.57 20.54 15.35
CA ARG A 111 6.57 21.52 15.77
C ARG A 111 6.71 22.33 14.50
N THR A 112 6.12 23.52 14.47
CA THR A 112 6.53 24.52 13.50
C THR A 112 8.03 24.36 13.53
N GLN A 113 8.61 23.86 12.44
CA GLN A 113 10.01 24.03 12.21
C GLN A 113 10.11 25.55 12.06
N LYS A 114 9.99 26.29 13.17
CA LYS A 114 10.46 27.65 13.29
C LYS A 114 11.85 27.50 12.73
N ASN A 115 12.16 28.29 11.71
CA ASN A 115 13.46 28.29 11.06
C ASN A 115 14.49 28.52 12.17
N LYS A 116 14.98 27.43 12.77
CA LYS A 116 15.89 27.51 13.91
C LYS A 116 17.23 27.78 13.28
N ASN A 117 17.80 28.95 13.57
CA ASN A 117 19.13 29.31 13.13
C ASN A 117 20.12 28.57 14.03
N LEU A 118 20.26 27.26 13.76
CA LEU A 118 21.05 26.34 14.56
C LEU A 118 22.51 26.35 14.13
N LEU A 119 23.40 26.49 15.12
CA LEU A 119 24.83 26.21 14.99
C LEU A 119 25.16 24.97 15.81
N ILE A 120 25.94 24.08 15.21
CA ILE A 120 26.48 22.87 15.85
C ILE A 120 27.99 23.07 15.97
N ILE A 121 28.48 23.11 17.20
CA ILE A 121 29.86 23.36 17.55
C ILE A 121 30.48 22.08 18.09
N LYS A 122 31.60 21.65 17.50
CA LYS A 122 32.37 20.47 17.91
C LYS A 122 33.77 20.91 18.30
N ALA A 123 34.34 20.33 19.36
CA ALA A 123 35.74 20.57 19.69
C ALA A 123 36.66 19.86 18.69
N LYS A 124 37.75 20.53 18.33
CA LYS A 124 38.89 19.93 17.64
C LYS A 124 39.80 19.28 18.70
N GLY A 125 39.32 18.23 19.37
CA GLY A 125 40.05 17.52 20.44
C GLY A 125 39.16 16.98 21.57
N SER A 126 39.78 16.45 22.63
CA SER A 126 39.13 15.86 23.80
C SER A 126 38.79 16.87 24.91
N LYS A 127 38.40 18.10 24.54
CA LYS A 127 37.93 19.10 25.54
C LYS A 127 36.60 18.63 26.15
N LYS A 128 36.42 18.85 27.46
CA LYS A 128 35.15 18.58 28.14
C LYS A 128 34.09 19.59 27.65
N ALA A 129 32.86 19.10 27.47
CA ALA A 129 31.76 19.91 26.94
C ALA A 129 31.42 21.14 27.81
N VAL A 130 31.64 21.05 29.13
CA VAL A 130 31.39 22.15 30.08
C VAL A 130 32.33 23.33 29.82
N ASP A 131 33.62 23.03 29.60
CA ASP A 131 34.64 24.06 29.36
C ASP A 131 34.41 24.73 28.00
N MET A 132 34.05 23.94 26.99
CA MET A 132 33.66 24.47 25.68
C MET A 132 32.46 25.41 25.77
N LYS A 133 31.48 25.13 26.65
CA LYS A 133 30.30 25.97 26.77
C LYS A 133 30.66 27.35 27.33
N LYS A 134 31.53 27.41 28.34
CA LYS A 134 32.03 28.67 28.89
C LYS A 134 32.80 29.48 27.84
N GLU A 135 33.70 28.82 27.11
CA GLU A 135 34.48 29.44 26.02
C GLU A 135 33.55 30.01 24.93
N VAL A 136 32.51 29.27 24.54
CA VAL A 136 31.55 29.73 23.53
C VAL A 136 30.63 30.86 24.05
N GLU A 137 30.21 30.82 25.32
CA GLU A 137 29.40 31.88 25.93
C GLU A 137 30.18 33.19 26.06
N GLU A 138 31.48 33.12 26.37
CA GLU A 138 32.36 34.28 26.44
C GLU A 138 32.57 34.91 25.06
N LEU A 139 32.84 34.08 24.05
CA LEU A 139 33.05 34.51 22.65
C LEU A 139 31.78 35.08 21.99
N LEU A 140 30.60 34.65 22.43
CA LEU A 140 29.31 35.07 21.90
C LEU A 140 28.55 36.00 22.87
N SER A 141 29.25 36.66 23.78
CA SER A 141 28.64 37.57 24.76
C SER A 141 27.83 38.72 24.15
N ASP A 142 28.13 39.10 22.91
CA ASP A 142 27.42 40.12 22.14
C ASP A 142 26.24 39.59 21.32
N VAL A 143 26.10 38.26 21.19
CA VAL A 143 25.04 37.62 20.40
C VAL A 143 24.01 37.00 21.33
N GLN A 144 22.76 37.45 21.23
CA GLN A 144 21.66 36.89 22.01
C GLN A 144 21.39 35.41 21.63
N ILE A 145 21.71 34.51 22.57
CA ILE A 145 21.44 33.07 22.45
C ILE A 145 20.03 32.76 22.98
N MET A 146 19.19 32.15 22.14
CA MET A 146 17.81 31.79 22.52
C MET A 146 17.74 30.50 23.33
N ASP A 147 18.54 29.51 22.94
CA ASP A 147 18.54 28.18 23.55
C ASP A 147 19.92 27.54 23.28
N SER A 148 20.45 26.81 24.26
CA SER A 148 21.69 26.04 24.12
C SER A 148 21.51 24.66 24.73
N LYS A 149 21.98 23.63 24.03
CA LYS A 149 21.88 22.24 24.50
C LYS A 149 23.09 21.42 24.10
N PHE A 150 23.37 20.40 24.90
CA PHE A 150 24.37 19.40 24.56
C PHE A 150 23.75 18.25 23.78
N THR A 151 24.52 17.70 22.85
CA THR A 151 24.21 16.40 22.23
C THR A 151 24.86 15.27 23.03
N ASN A 152 24.36 14.05 22.87
CA ASN A 152 24.96 12.85 23.50
C ASN A 152 26.42 12.63 23.10
N LYS A 153 26.88 13.27 22.02
CA LYS A 153 28.27 13.25 21.54
C LYS A 153 29.14 14.37 22.14
N GLY A 154 28.63 15.12 23.11
CA GLY A 154 29.32 16.26 23.72
C GLY A 154 29.34 17.55 22.88
N ASN A 155 28.77 17.55 21.67
CA ASN A 155 28.68 18.78 20.84
C ASN A 155 27.66 19.76 21.41
N ILE A 156 27.91 21.05 21.23
CA ILE A 156 27.01 22.13 21.63
C ILE A 156 26.14 22.50 20.44
N VAL A 157 24.83 22.62 20.67
CA VAL A 157 23.87 23.13 19.69
C VAL A 157 23.29 24.42 20.21
N ILE A 158 23.51 25.51 19.49
CA ILE A 158 23.04 26.84 19.83
C ILE A 158 21.94 27.23 18.85
N ASN A 159 20.84 27.74 19.37
CA ASN A 159 19.77 28.34 18.58
C ASN A 159 19.85 29.86 18.69
N LEU A 160 19.94 30.50 17.53
CA LEU A 160 20.00 31.95 17.42
C LEU A 160 18.69 32.51 16.87
N GLU A 161 18.46 33.79 17.14
CA GLU A 161 17.23 34.47 16.74
C GLU A 161 17.17 34.71 15.23
N SER A 162 18.24 35.25 14.63
CA SER A 162 18.30 35.59 13.20
C SER A 162 19.44 34.88 12.46
N GLU A 163 19.32 34.81 11.14
CA GLU A 163 20.35 34.24 10.27
C GLU A 163 21.62 35.10 10.23
N GLU A 164 21.47 36.43 10.30
CA GLU A 164 22.59 37.37 10.38
C GLU A 164 23.41 37.14 11.65
N LYS A 165 22.76 37.04 12.82
CA LYS A 165 23.39 36.71 14.10
C LYS A 165 24.08 35.34 14.04
N ARG A 166 23.50 34.37 13.31
CA ARG A 166 24.12 33.05 13.07
C ARG A 166 25.40 33.15 12.28
N ASN A 167 25.40 33.90 11.18
CA ASN A 167 26.59 34.05 10.35
C ASN A 167 27.69 34.84 11.09
N ALA A 168 27.34 35.88 11.84
CA ALA A 168 28.27 36.62 12.69
C ALA A 168 28.90 35.72 13.77
N ALA A 169 28.08 34.94 14.49
CA ALA A 169 28.56 33.97 15.48
C ALA A 169 29.44 32.89 14.86
N GLN A 170 29.08 32.41 13.66
CA GLN A 170 29.87 31.42 12.93
C GLN A 170 31.27 31.96 12.60
N ASN A 171 31.38 33.19 12.10
CA ASN A 171 32.66 33.81 11.75
C ASN A 171 33.56 33.97 12.98
N LYS A 172 33.03 34.49 14.09
CA LYS A 172 33.77 34.64 15.36
C LYS A 172 34.31 33.32 15.89
N LEU A 173 33.49 32.26 15.84
CA LEU A 173 33.91 30.95 16.31
C LEU A 173 34.94 30.29 15.38
N HIS A 174 34.96 30.64 14.10
CA HIS A 174 36.00 30.18 13.17
C HIS A 174 37.37 30.84 13.42
N GLU A 175 37.41 32.10 13.86
CA GLU A 175 38.65 32.83 14.18
C GLU A 175 39.45 32.14 15.29
N VAL A 176 38.78 31.53 16.26
CA VAL A 176 39.41 30.83 17.39
C VAL A 176 40.13 29.54 16.96
N GLY A 177 39.82 28.99 15.78
CA GLY A 177 40.53 27.86 15.14
C GLY A 177 40.45 26.49 15.85
N ASN A 178 40.07 26.47 17.12
CA ASN A 178 39.99 25.27 17.98
C ASN A 178 38.62 24.56 17.92
N LEU A 179 37.66 25.14 17.21
CA LEU A 179 36.28 24.67 17.13
C LEU A 179 35.90 24.40 15.67
N ILE A 180 35.21 23.29 15.46
CA ILE A 180 34.57 22.96 14.18
C ILE A 180 33.12 23.40 14.28
N VAL A 181 32.81 24.49 13.61
CA VAL A 181 31.47 25.07 13.55
C VAL A 181 30.78 24.59 12.29
N SER A 182 29.55 24.15 12.43
CA SER A 182 28.73 23.68 11.31
C SER A 182 27.30 24.15 11.47
N ASN A 183 26.66 24.53 10.37
CA ASN A 183 25.25 24.88 10.38
C ASN A 183 24.39 23.64 10.62
N GLY A 184 23.29 23.81 11.37
CA GLY A 184 22.31 22.76 11.55
C GLY A 184 21.69 22.37 10.22
N LYS A 185 22.08 21.20 9.69
CA LYS A 185 21.54 20.72 8.42
C LYS A 185 20.06 20.38 8.58
N ARG A 186 19.21 20.99 7.74
CA ARG A 186 17.82 20.58 7.60
C ARG A 186 17.78 19.19 6.97
N TRP A 187 16.81 18.38 7.40
CA TRP A 187 16.60 17.09 6.77
C TRP A 187 15.96 17.32 5.42
N ASP A 188 16.64 16.88 4.36
CA ASP A 188 16.07 16.96 3.02
C ASP A 188 14.80 16.09 2.96
N PRO A 189 13.73 16.58 2.32
CA PRO A 189 12.48 15.84 2.17
C PRO A 189 12.69 14.42 1.65
N LYS A 190 11.89 13.50 2.17
CA LYS A 190 11.77 12.14 1.65
C LYS A 190 10.37 11.94 1.09
N ILE A 191 10.30 11.42 -0.12
CA ILE A 191 9.05 11.08 -0.80
C ILE A 191 9.08 9.61 -1.19
N MET A 192 7.92 8.99 -1.28
CA MET A 192 7.74 7.61 -1.72
C MET A 192 6.94 7.61 -3.01
N VAL A 193 7.49 6.98 -4.05
CA VAL A 193 6.85 6.76 -5.34
C VAL A 193 6.34 5.32 -5.37
N CYS A 194 5.04 5.14 -5.57
CA CYS A 194 4.39 3.84 -5.46
C CYS A 194 4.26 3.10 -6.81
N ASN A 195 4.18 1.77 -6.73
CA ASN A 195 3.93 0.85 -7.85
C ASN A 195 4.79 1.09 -9.09
N VAL A 196 6.09 1.35 -8.91
CA VAL A 196 7.01 1.50 -10.04
C VAL A 196 7.45 0.12 -10.49
N ALA A 197 7.44 -0.15 -11.80
CA ALA A 197 7.99 -1.39 -12.32
C ALA A 197 9.45 -1.51 -11.88
N ARG A 198 9.85 -2.68 -11.36
CA ARG A 198 11.23 -2.89 -10.89
C ARG A 198 12.18 -2.51 -12.02
N ASN A 199 12.98 -1.46 -11.81
CA ASN A 199 14.00 -1.05 -12.76
C ASN A 199 15.32 -1.72 -12.40
N GLU A 200 16.09 -2.10 -13.41
CA GLU A 200 17.40 -2.72 -13.21
C GLU A 200 18.45 -1.65 -12.85
N ASP A 201 18.31 -0.44 -13.41
CA ASP A 201 19.19 0.69 -13.12
C ASP A 201 18.49 1.83 -12.36
N LYS A 202 19.15 2.26 -11.28
CA LYS A 202 18.71 3.34 -10.39
C LYS A 202 19.03 4.72 -10.97
N GLU A 203 20.12 4.83 -11.71
CA GLU A 203 20.58 6.10 -12.29
C GLU A 203 19.66 6.50 -13.44
N SER A 204 19.38 5.57 -14.36
CA SER A 204 18.38 5.72 -15.42
C SER A 204 17.00 6.12 -14.89
N LEU A 205 16.57 5.61 -13.72
CA LEU A 205 15.30 6.00 -13.12
C LEU A 205 15.30 7.47 -12.67
N ILE A 206 16.41 7.95 -12.10
CA ILE A 206 16.53 9.36 -11.67
C ILE A 206 16.54 10.29 -12.89
N GLU A 207 17.29 9.94 -13.94
CA GLU A 207 17.30 10.68 -15.20
C GLU A 207 15.90 10.75 -15.82
N GLU A 208 15.19 9.62 -15.85
CA GLU A 208 13.82 9.56 -16.35
C GLU A 208 12.87 10.46 -15.54
N ILE A 209 13.00 10.48 -14.20
CA ILE A 209 12.23 11.39 -13.34
C ILE A 209 12.50 12.85 -13.74
N ILE A 210 13.76 13.19 -13.97
CA ILE A 210 14.18 14.57 -14.27
C ILE A 210 13.60 15.02 -15.61
N VAL A 211 13.84 14.24 -16.66
CA VAL A 211 13.46 14.57 -18.04
C VAL A 211 11.94 14.61 -18.19
N ARG A 212 11.23 13.55 -17.77
CA ARG A 212 9.77 13.44 -18.03
C ARG A 212 8.91 14.39 -17.20
N ASN A 213 9.46 14.93 -16.11
CA ASN A 213 8.75 15.84 -15.22
C ASN A 213 9.26 17.28 -15.31
N ASN A 214 10.03 17.61 -16.35
CA ASN A 214 10.57 18.95 -16.61
C ASN A 214 11.29 19.54 -15.39
N LEU A 215 12.10 18.72 -14.71
CA LEU A 215 12.89 19.15 -13.55
C LEU A 215 14.28 19.66 -13.94
N GLU A 216 14.64 19.59 -15.23
CA GLU A 216 15.91 20.05 -15.79
C GLU A 216 16.18 21.54 -15.56
N SER A 217 15.11 22.34 -15.38
CA SER A 217 15.23 23.77 -15.06
C SER A 217 15.85 24.04 -13.69
N ILE A 218 16.05 23.02 -12.86
CA ILE A 218 16.66 23.13 -11.54
C ILE A 218 18.15 22.83 -11.68
N ASP A 219 18.99 23.81 -11.40
CA ASP A 219 20.45 23.64 -11.48
C ASP A 219 20.94 22.48 -10.60
N GLY A 220 21.72 21.59 -11.21
CA GLY A 220 22.33 20.44 -10.54
C GLY A 220 21.32 19.40 -10.02
N VAL A 221 20.10 19.34 -10.58
CA VAL A 221 19.02 18.46 -10.10
C VAL A 221 19.41 17.00 -9.93
N ILE A 222 20.32 16.47 -10.76
CA ILE A 222 20.81 15.09 -10.66
C ILE A 222 21.43 14.78 -9.29
N ASN A 223 22.15 15.75 -8.71
CA ASN A 223 22.76 15.61 -7.38
C ASN A 223 21.76 15.88 -6.24
N LYS A 224 20.62 16.48 -6.56
CA LYS A 224 19.56 16.84 -5.60
C LYS A 224 18.56 15.71 -5.37
N ILE A 225 18.58 14.65 -6.16
CA ILE A 225 17.68 13.48 -6.03
C ILE A 225 18.52 12.24 -5.76
N LYS A 226 18.16 11.49 -4.72
CA LYS A 226 18.81 10.22 -4.38
C LYS A 226 17.80 9.16 -3.95
N ILE A 227 17.88 7.97 -4.54
CA ILE A 227 17.12 6.81 -4.06
C ILE A 227 17.74 6.34 -2.73
N VAL A 228 16.95 6.35 -1.65
CA VAL A 228 17.38 5.94 -0.30
C VAL A 228 17.07 4.49 -0.02
N SER A 229 15.88 4.03 -0.42
CA SER A 229 15.47 2.65 -0.22
C SER A 229 14.44 2.22 -1.24
N GLU A 230 14.34 0.92 -1.43
CA GLU A 230 13.34 0.24 -2.25
C GLU A 230 12.54 -0.72 -1.36
N ARG A 231 11.24 -0.85 -1.61
CA ARG A 231 10.38 -1.80 -0.91
C ARG A 231 9.59 -2.59 -1.94
N PRO A 232 9.64 -3.93 -1.93
CA PRO A 232 8.83 -4.73 -2.84
C PRO A 232 7.34 -4.47 -2.60
N ALA A 233 6.57 -4.47 -3.68
CA ALA A 233 5.12 -4.35 -3.68
C ALA A 233 4.50 -5.52 -4.46
N ALA A 234 3.18 -5.62 -4.46
CA ALA A 234 2.47 -6.68 -5.17
C ALA A 234 2.70 -6.58 -6.70
N GLY A 235 2.56 -7.72 -7.39
CA GLY A 235 2.61 -7.78 -8.85
C GLY A 235 3.97 -7.44 -9.47
N GLY A 236 5.08 -7.71 -8.77
CA GLY A 236 6.44 -7.45 -9.30
C GLY A 236 6.83 -5.98 -9.35
N THR A 237 6.05 -5.11 -8.71
CA THR A 237 6.34 -3.67 -8.60
C THR A 237 7.14 -3.35 -7.33
N VAL A 238 7.67 -2.12 -7.25
CA VAL A 238 8.51 -1.64 -6.15
C VAL A 238 8.05 -0.23 -5.75
N HIS A 239 8.13 0.09 -4.47
CA HIS A 239 8.04 1.45 -3.95
C HIS A 239 9.44 2.02 -3.74
N TYR A 240 9.73 3.16 -4.36
CA TYR A 240 11.02 3.84 -4.18
C TYR A 240 10.86 4.99 -3.19
N VAL A 241 11.75 5.05 -2.21
CA VAL A 241 11.89 6.20 -1.31
C VAL A 241 13.00 7.09 -1.84
N LEU A 242 12.62 8.26 -2.33
CA LEU A 242 13.52 9.28 -2.85
C LEU A 242 13.78 10.33 -1.77
N LYS A 243 15.04 10.67 -1.57
CA LYS A 243 15.45 11.87 -0.86
C LYS A 243 15.68 12.95 -1.90
N CYS A 244 15.05 14.10 -1.73
CA CYS A 244 15.12 15.20 -2.68
C CYS A 244 15.28 16.53 -1.97
N ASP A 245 15.88 17.50 -2.66
CA ASP A 245 15.94 18.87 -2.16
C ASP A 245 14.56 19.51 -2.02
N PRO A 246 14.39 20.50 -1.12
CA PRO A 246 13.12 21.21 -0.93
C PRO A 246 12.54 21.83 -2.22
N GLU A 247 13.40 22.35 -3.08
CA GLU A 247 13.02 22.95 -4.37
C GLU A 247 12.40 21.91 -5.32
N VAL A 248 13.05 20.74 -5.43
CA VAL A 248 12.54 19.61 -6.21
C VAL A 248 11.19 19.13 -5.64
N ARG A 249 11.08 18.99 -4.32
CA ARG A 249 9.83 18.61 -3.65
C ARG A 249 8.70 19.61 -3.94
N ALA A 250 8.99 20.91 -3.92
CA ALA A 250 8.01 21.96 -4.21
C ALA A 250 7.52 21.88 -5.65
N ARG A 251 8.41 21.61 -6.61
CA ARG A 251 8.06 21.37 -8.01
C ARG A 251 7.13 20.16 -8.16
N ILE A 252 7.46 19.05 -7.51
CA ILE A 252 6.63 17.82 -7.48
C ILE A 252 5.25 18.09 -6.86
N HIS A 253 5.20 18.91 -5.81
CA HIS A 253 3.93 19.30 -5.20
C HIS A 253 3.05 20.10 -6.17
N GLY A 254 3.65 21.05 -6.91
CA GLY A 254 2.97 21.81 -7.96
C GLY A 254 2.42 20.94 -9.10
N MET A 255 2.94 19.72 -9.26
CA MET A 255 2.43 18.70 -10.19
C MET A 255 1.36 17.78 -9.56
N ASN A 256 0.69 18.23 -8.50
CA ASN A 256 -0.30 17.46 -7.74
C ASN A 256 0.23 16.16 -7.15
N ASP A 257 1.49 16.16 -6.71
CA ASP A 257 2.16 14.99 -6.11
C ASP A 257 2.12 13.75 -7.03
N LYS A 258 2.30 13.96 -8.34
CA LYS A 258 2.37 12.90 -9.35
C LYS A 258 3.69 12.98 -10.12
N LEU A 259 4.25 11.82 -10.44
CA LEU A 259 5.44 11.69 -11.29
C LEU A 259 5.14 10.84 -12.51
N LYS A 260 5.54 11.31 -13.68
CA LYS A 260 5.51 10.57 -14.94
C LYS A 260 6.75 9.70 -15.03
N LEU A 261 6.56 8.39 -15.21
CA LEU A 261 7.62 7.38 -15.36
C LEU A 261 7.18 6.38 -16.43
N LYS A 262 8.08 5.98 -17.34
CA LYS A 262 7.78 5.06 -18.43
C LYS A 262 6.43 5.38 -19.10
N TRP A 263 5.50 4.43 -19.11
CA TRP A 263 4.19 4.58 -19.73
C TRP A 263 3.09 4.99 -18.75
N GLY A 264 3.45 5.43 -17.54
CA GLY A 264 2.53 5.63 -16.43
C GLY A 264 2.70 6.93 -15.65
N VAL A 265 1.70 7.20 -14.81
CA VAL A 265 1.71 8.28 -13.82
C VAL A 265 1.62 7.65 -12.45
N HIS A 266 2.58 7.97 -11.59
CA HIS A 266 2.72 7.39 -10.26
C HIS A 266 2.40 8.42 -9.20
N GLN A 267 1.62 7.99 -8.20
CA GLN A 267 1.33 8.82 -7.03
C GLN A 267 2.56 8.90 -6.13
N VAL A 268 2.82 10.11 -5.64
CA VAL A 268 3.87 10.42 -4.68
C VAL A 268 3.26 10.70 -3.32
N TYR A 269 3.90 10.19 -2.28
CA TYR A 269 3.53 10.44 -0.89
C TYR A 269 4.74 10.98 -0.12
N ASP A 270 4.50 11.85 0.85
CA ASP A 270 5.56 12.20 1.80
C ASP A 270 5.94 10.98 2.63
N HIS A 271 7.23 10.64 2.64
CA HIS A 271 7.76 9.52 3.39
C HIS A 271 8.31 10.02 4.74
N TYR A 272 7.43 10.10 5.73
CA TYR A 272 7.83 10.31 7.11
C TYR A 272 7.94 8.96 7.82
N PHE A 273 8.95 8.81 8.67
CA PHE A 273 9.01 7.70 9.62
C PHE A 273 8.21 8.13 10.85
N PRO A 274 6.99 7.62 11.04
CA PRO A 274 6.24 7.93 12.24
C PRO A 274 7.02 7.37 13.43
N LEU A 275 7.29 8.24 14.41
CA LEU A 275 7.98 7.84 15.62
C LEU A 275 7.01 7.00 16.48
N LEU A 276 7.17 5.68 16.47
CA LEU A 276 6.41 4.76 17.31
C LEU A 276 7.13 4.56 18.65
N CYS A 277 6.45 4.75 19.77
CA CYS A 277 6.99 4.44 21.08
C CYS A 277 6.92 2.92 21.33
N TYR A 278 8.06 2.28 21.65
CA TYR A 278 8.08 0.84 21.93
C TYR A 278 7.42 0.43 23.25
N HIS A 279 7.21 1.38 24.19
CA HIS A 279 6.55 1.06 25.46
C HIS A 279 5.02 1.03 25.36
N CYS A 280 4.42 2.00 24.69
CA CYS A 280 2.96 2.12 24.63
C CYS A 280 2.37 1.93 23.23
N LEU A 281 3.22 1.69 22.23
CA LEU A 281 2.84 1.55 20.82
C LEU A 281 2.05 2.74 20.25
N LYS A 282 2.12 3.91 20.91
CA LYS A 282 1.52 5.16 20.40
C LYS A 282 2.56 5.97 19.62
N PHE A 283 2.07 6.67 18.60
CA PHE A 283 2.91 7.54 17.77
C PHE A 283 3.26 8.87 18.47
N GLY A 284 4.35 9.50 18.01
CA GLY A 284 4.68 10.90 18.30
C GLY A 284 5.56 11.13 19.53
N HIS A 285 6.15 10.09 20.13
CA HIS A 285 7.13 10.23 21.21
C HIS A 285 8.10 9.03 21.26
N LYS A 286 9.25 9.22 21.91
CA LYS A 286 10.24 8.15 22.14
C LYS A 286 9.90 7.41 23.43
N SER A 287 10.38 6.17 23.57
CA SER A 287 10.29 5.39 24.80
C SER A 287 10.78 6.17 26.04
N ASP A 288 11.88 6.91 25.92
CA ASP A 288 12.47 7.67 27.03
C ASP A 288 11.56 8.78 27.56
N SER A 289 10.74 9.37 26.68
CA SER A 289 9.79 10.44 26.98
C SER A 289 8.35 9.95 27.07
N CYS A 290 8.14 8.64 27.22
CA CYS A 290 6.82 8.05 27.39
C CYS A 290 6.26 8.40 28.77
N GLN A 291 5.10 9.04 28.79
CA GLN A 291 4.35 9.30 30.03
C GLN A 291 3.69 8.02 30.56
N CYS A 292 3.53 7.00 29.71
CA CYS A 292 3.01 5.69 30.09
C CYS A 292 4.12 4.80 30.68
N LYS A 293 5.19 5.35 31.27
CA LYS A 293 6.14 4.57 32.06
C LYS A 293 5.39 3.97 33.25
N VAL A 294 4.77 2.82 33.02
CA VAL A 294 4.23 1.98 34.07
C VAL A 294 5.42 1.64 34.95
N LYS A 295 5.40 2.13 36.19
CA LYS A 295 6.41 1.78 37.17
C LYS A 295 6.27 0.27 37.43
N GLY A 296 7.15 -0.53 36.85
CA GLY A 296 7.45 -1.87 37.37
C GLY A 296 6.69 -3.06 36.77
N HIS A 297 6.84 -3.35 35.48
CA HIS A 297 6.85 -4.76 35.06
C HIS A 297 8.18 -5.06 34.37
N ALA A 298 9.03 -5.80 35.08
CA ALA A 298 10.20 -6.43 34.50
C ALA A 298 9.73 -7.42 33.42
N PRO A 299 10.38 -7.46 32.23
CA PRO A 299 10.11 -8.50 31.25
C PRO A 299 10.58 -9.85 31.80
N HIS A 300 9.68 -10.85 31.76
CA HIS A 300 10.01 -12.26 31.91
C HIS A 300 10.75 -12.78 30.68
#